data_AF-A0A367PXG9-F1
#
_entry.id   AF-A0A367PXG9-F1
#
_cell.length_a   1.000
_cell.length_b   1.000
_cell.length_c   1.000
_cell.angle_alpha   90.00
_cell.angle_beta   90.00
_cell.angle_gamma   90.00
#
_symmetry.space_group_name_H-M   'P 1'
#
loop_
_entity.id
_entity.type
_entity.pdbx_description
1 polymer ?
#
loop_
_entity_poly.entity_id
_entity_poly.type
_entity_poly.pdbx_seq_one_letter_code
_entity_poly.pdbx_strand_id
1 'polypeptide(L)'
;MDLGDCYRLLGLRSGASFADIKASYRRLAQQYHPDINPDDNKAKDKFIALTEAYKVLLTVVLPEETTAHSNQVSTSGRDRPKATYREKTPATKATTEQARTPKPPNLVEIEQRLKWKTYEQLQRFLQERRFPQAIALAEALSDRLSGDAEVRQWLAVAYQIWGRALISENQLLKARIYLKKALKTDPHNKSLWYEVQRDFERLEQIF
;
A
#
# COMPACT_ATOMS: atom_id res chain seq x y z
N MET A 1 14.86 20.52 19.98
CA MET A 1 14.17 21.66 19.37
C MET A 1 13.11 22.14 20.34
N ASP A 2 13.02 23.44 20.58
CA ASP A 2 11.97 24.02 21.43
C ASP A 2 10.62 24.04 20.69
N LEU A 3 9.51 23.95 21.44
CA LEU A 3 8.17 23.92 20.85
C LEU A 3 7.86 25.21 20.08
N GLY A 4 8.30 26.36 20.59
CA GLY A 4 8.16 27.65 19.93
C GLY A 4 8.93 27.72 18.61
N ASP A 5 10.10 27.10 18.54
CA ASP A 5 10.90 26.99 17.31
C ASP A 5 10.22 26.11 16.27
N CYS A 6 9.56 25.02 16.69
CA CYS A 6 8.78 24.16 15.79
C CYS A 6 7.64 24.94 15.11
N TYR A 7 6.88 25.74 15.86
CA TYR A 7 5.83 26.59 15.27
C TYR A 7 6.40 27.62 14.30
N ARG A 8 7.50 28.29 14.67
CA ARG A 8 8.17 29.29 13.82
C ARG A 8 8.69 28.68 12.53
N LEU A 9 9.22 27.46 12.59
CA LEU A 9 9.70 26.75 11.41
C LEU A 9 8.57 26.43 10.43
N LEU A 10 7.38 26.12 10.94
CA LEU A 10 6.16 25.97 10.15
C LEU A 10 5.50 27.30 9.79
N GLY A 11 6.09 28.46 10.13
CA GLY A 11 5.51 29.78 9.85
C GLY A 11 4.21 30.07 10.63
N LEU A 12 4.01 29.39 11.75
CA LEU A 12 2.82 29.51 12.60
C LEU A 12 3.14 30.24 13.90
N ARG A 13 2.11 30.79 14.52
CA ARG A 13 2.21 31.33 15.89
C ARG A 13 2.18 30.17 16.90
N SER A 14 2.83 30.37 18.03
CA SER A 14 2.78 29.45 19.17
C SER A 14 1.33 29.22 19.60
N GLY A 15 0.90 27.96 19.66
CA GLY A 15 -0.48 27.59 19.98
C GLY A 15 -1.43 27.52 18.78
N ALA A 16 -0.89 27.46 17.55
CA ALA A 16 -1.70 27.19 16.36
C ALA A 16 -2.44 25.84 16.46
N SER A 17 -3.64 25.76 15.86
CA SER A 17 -4.45 24.55 15.93
C SER A 17 -3.82 23.41 15.11
N PHE A 18 -4.19 22.17 15.41
CA PHE A 18 -3.74 21.02 14.64
C PHE A 18 -4.05 21.14 13.13
N ALA A 19 -5.20 21.73 12.79
CA ALA A 19 -5.59 21.98 11.41
C ALA A 19 -4.61 22.93 10.70
N ASP A 20 -4.20 24.00 11.40
CA ASP A 20 -3.25 24.99 10.88
C ASP A 20 -1.85 24.39 10.71
N ILE A 21 -1.42 23.57 11.68
CA ILE A 21 -0.15 22.83 11.66
C ILE A 21 -0.09 21.92 10.43
N LYS A 22 -1.13 21.14 10.19
CA LYS A 22 -1.22 20.26 9.01
C LYS A 22 -1.28 21.04 7.70
N ALA A 23 -2.03 22.13 7.65
CA ALA A 23 -2.15 22.97 6.46
C ALA A 23 -0.83 23.65 6.09
N SER A 24 -0.11 24.20 7.08
CA SER A 24 1.17 24.86 6.85
C SER A 24 2.27 23.86 6.48
N TYR A 25 2.35 22.73 7.19
CA TYR A 25 3.29 21.66 6.85
C TYR A 25 3.12 21.20 5.41
N ARG A 26 1.87 20.97 4.95
CA ARG A 26 1.59 20.55 3.57
C ARG A 26 2.08 21.57 2.54
N ARG A 27 1.94 22.87 2.82
CA ARG A 27 2.38 23.96 1.94
C ARG A 27 3.91 24.03 1.86
N LEU A 28 4.58 24.00 3.01
CA LEU A 28 6.04 24.11 3.11
C LEU A 28 6.76 22.85 2.61
N ALA A 29 6.19 21.67 2.86
CA ALA A 29 6.70 20.40 2.35
C ALA A 29 6.67 20.33 0.82
N GLN A 30 5.66 20.92 0.17
CA GLN A 30 5.63 21.05 -1.28
C GLN A 30 6.67 22.06 -1.78
N GLN A 31 6.88 23.16 -1.06
CA GLN A 31 7.82 24.20 -1.45
C GLN A 31 9.29 23.74 -1.38
N TYR A 32 9.65 23.00 -0.33
CA TYR A 32 11.02 22.55 -0.06
C TYR A 32 11.25 21.08 -0.43
N HIS A 33 10.35 20.47 -1.20
CA HIS A 33 10.46 19.06 -1.54
C HIS A 33 11.75 18.78 -2.32
N PRO A 34 12.51 17.72 -1.99
CA PRO A 34 13.75 17.37 -2.69
C PRO A 34 13.52 16.94 -4.16
N ASP A 35 12.29 16.62 -4.55
CA ASP A 35 11.94 16.33 -5.95
C ASP A 35 11.78 17.61 -6.79
N ILE A 36 11.35 18.70 -6.16
CA ILE A 36 11.20 20.01 -6.83
C ILE A 36 12.53 20.79 -6.77
N ASN A 37 13.34 20.52 -5.73
CA ASN A 37 14.64 21.15 -5.53
C ASN A 37 15.76 20.10 -5.37
N PRO A 38 16.03 19.28 -6.42
CA PRO A 38 16.98 18.17 -6.33
C PRO A 38 18.43 18.61 -6.09
N ASP A 39 18.81 19.80 -6.56
CA ASP A 39 20.16 20.34 -6.45
C ASP A 39 20.32 21.34 -5.29
N ASP A 40 19.26 21.62 -4.53
CA ASP A 40 19.29 22.57 -3.41
C ASP A 40 19.40 21.85 -2.06
N ASN A 41 20.64 21.69 -1.58
CA ASN A 41 20.91 21.15 -0.24
C ASN A 41 20.20 21.95 0.87
N LYS A 42 19.96 23.25 0.69
CA LYS A 42 19.24 24.06 1.69
C LYS A 42 17.76 23.74 1.73
N ALA A 43 17.14 23.38 0.61
CA ALA A 43 15.75 22.93 0.57
C ALA A 43 15.59 21.58 1.28
N LYS A 44 16.55 20.66 1.08
CA LYS A 44 16.59 19.37 1.78
C LYS A 44 16.71 19.54 3.30
N ASP A 45 17.63 20.38 3.77
CA ASP A 45 17.80 20.62 5.21
C ASP A 45 16.53 21.24 5.84
N LYS A 46 15.90 22.18 5.13
CA LYS A 46 14.61 22.76 5.55
C LYS A 46 13.50 21.72 5.58
N PHE A 47 13.44 20.82 4.60
CA PHE A 47 12.44 19.75 4.56
C PHE A 47 12.58 18.77 5.74
N ILE A 48 13.82 18.39 6.09
CA ILE A 48 14.09 17.54 7.24
C ILE A 48 13.63 18.24 8.53
N ALA A 49 14.03 19.50 8.71
CA ALA A 49 13.66 20.27 9.90
C ALA A 49 12.13 20.47 10.00
N LEU A 50 11.43 20.75 8.90
CA LEU A 50 9.96 20.87 8.85
C LEU A 50 9.26 19.58 9.26
N THR A 51 9.80 18.44 8.82
CA THR A 51 9.26 17.11 9.15
C THR A 51 9.44 16.78 10.62
N GLU A 52 10.59 17.13 11.20
CA GLU A 52 10.87 16.96 12.63
C GLU A 52 9.96 17.84 13.50
N ALA A 53 9.84 19.13 13.15
CA ALA A 53 8.96 20.06 13.85
C ALA A 53 7.49 19.62 13.82
N TYR A 54 6.98 19.14 12.67
CA TYR A 54 5.60 18.64 12.56
C TYR A 54 5.34 17.44 13.49
N LYS A 55 6.30 16.53 13.64
CA LYS A 55 6.18 15.37 14.54
C LYS A 55 6.09 15.80 16.01
N VAL A 56 6.95 16.72 16.43
CA VAL A 56 6.96 17.26 17.81
C VAL A 56 5.67 18.02 18.11
N LEU A 57 5.15 18.78 17.15
CA LEU A 57 3.88 19.47 17.32
C LEU A 57 2.70 18.50 17.40
N LEU A 58 2.71 17.41 16.63
CA LEU A 58 1.67 16.38 16.69
C LEU A 58 1.60 15.70 18.07
N THR A 59 2.75 15.50 18.74
CA THR A 59 2.78 14.89 20.08
C THR A 59 2.27 15.81 21.19
N VAL A 60 2.34 17.13 21.01
CA VAL A 60 2.02 18.12 22.05
C VAL A 60 0.63 18.76 21.86
N VAL A 61 0.18 18.90 20.61
CA VAL A 61 -1.07 19.62 20.27
C VAL A 61 -2.29 18.70 20.26
N LEU A 62 -2.12 17.38 20.21
CA LEU A 62 -3.21 16.44 20.46
C LEU A 62 -3.42 16.31 21.99
N PRO A 63 -4.51 16.85 22.57
CA PRO A 63 -4.83 16.62 23.98
C PRO A 63 -5.30 15.18 24.17
N GLU A 64 -5.01 14.64 25.35
CA GLU A 64 -5.14 13.22 25.68
C GLU A 64 -6.57 12.67 25.60
N GLU A 65 -6.88 11.95 24.52
CA GLU A 65 -7.78 10.78 24.56
C GLU A 65 -7.24 9.60 23.70
N THR A 66 -5.95 9.61 23.33
CA THR A 66 -5.32 8.48 22.62
C THR A 66 -4.00 8.05 23.26
N THR A 67 -3.96 8.02 24.59
CA THR A 67 -2.98 7.24 25.35
C THR A 67 -3.57 5.86 25.69
N ALA A 68 -4.05 5.12 24.69
CA ALA A 68 -4.21 3.66 24.76
C ALA A 68 -4.45 3.07 23.36
N HIS A 69 -3.57 2.13 22.97
CA HIS A 69 -3.84 0.96 22.11
C HIS A 69 -4.86 1.06 20.97
N SER A 70 -4.40 0.99 19.71
CA SER A 70 -5.14 0.46 18.54
C SER A 70 -4.21 0.53 17.32
N ASN A 71 -3.85 -0.50 16.55
CA ASN A 71 -4.42 -1.81 16.26
C ASN A 71 -5.93 -1.82 15.98
N GLN A 72 -6.26 -1.96 14.69
CA GLN A 72 -7.53 -2.48 14.12
C GLN A 72 -8.72 -1.50 14.18
N VAL A 73 -9.64 -1.35 13.22
CA VAL A 73 -10.05 -2.09 12.00
C VAL A 73 -11.19 -1.28 11.34
N SER A 74 -11.38 -1.42 10.02
CA SER A 74 -12.62 -1.38 9.20
C SER A 74 -13.77 -0.37 9.45
N THR A 75 -14.37 0.18 8.38
CA THR A 75 -15.66 -0.29 7.80
C THR A 75 -16.25 0.66 6.73
N SER A 76 -16.70 0.02 5.65
CA SER A 76 -17.76 0.27 4.67
C SER A 76 -18.83 1.36 4.87
N GLY A 77 -19.32 1.92 3.75
CA GLY A 77 -20.68 2.48 3.56
C GLY A 77 -20.69 3.93 3.03
N ARG A 78 -20.79 4.20 1.71
CA ARG A 78 -22.00 4.38 0.87
C ARG A 78 -22.94 5.46 1.47
N ASP A 79 -23.15 6.62 0.84
CA ASP A 79 -23.99 6.78 -0.35
C ASP A 79 -23.71 8.08 -1.14
N ARG A 80 -23.74 7.99 -2.47
CA ARG A 80 -24.01 9.10 -3.39
C ARG A 80 -24.90 8.57 -4.52
N PRO A 81 -25.96 9.29 -4.94
CA PRO A 81 -26.94 8.76 -5.88
C PRO A 81 -26.46 8.76 -7.35
N LYS A 82 -27.10 7.85 -8.09
CA LYS A 82 -27.01 7.49 -9.52
C LYS A 82 -27.42 8.61 -10.50
N ALA A 83 -26.78 8.64 -11.67
CA ALA A 83 -27.40 8.67 -13.02
C ALA A 83 -26.29 8.53 -14.11
N THR A 84 -26.15 7.40 -14.84
CA THR A 84 -26.64 7.10 -16.23
C THR A 84 -26.12 8.09 -17.29
N TYR A 85 -25.48 7.76 -18.42
CA TYR A 85 -25.67 6.79 -19.54
C TYR A 85 -24.28 6.55 -20.22
N ARG A 86 -23.87 5.31 -20.55
CA ARG A 86 -24.03 4.58 -21.84
C ARG A 86 -23.00 4.91 -22.96
N GLU A 87 -22.02 3.99 -23.09
CA GLU A 87 -21.64 3.25 -24.32
C GLU A 87 -20.87 3.96 -25.45
N LYS A 88 -19.73 3.35 -25.83
CA LYS A 88 -19.25 2.97 -27.18
C LYS A 88 -17.76 3.31 -27.43
N THR A 89 -16.95 2.27 -27.57
CA THR A 89 -15.67 2.27 -28.31
C THR A 89 -15.91 2.45 -29.82
N PRO A 90 -14.94 2.95 -30.61
CA PRO A 90 -14.03 2.03 -31.32
C PRO A 90 -12.57 2.52 -31.49
N ALA A 91 -11.74 1.60 -31.99
CA ALA A 91 -10.28 1.56 -32.14
C ALA A 91 -9.59 2.69 -32.92
N THR A 92 -8.26 2.85 -32.76
CA THR A 92 -7.20 2.75 -33.82
C THR A 92 -5.79 2.93 -33.18
N LYS A 93 -4.74 2.53 -33.92
CA LYS A 93 -3.41 2.04 -33.57
C LYS A 93 -2.31 3.11 -33.29
N ALA A 94 -1.25 2.63 -32.62
CA ALA A 94 0.18 3.00 -32.70
C ALA A 94 0.74 4.29 -32.05
N THR A 95 1.70 4.06 -31.15
CA THR A 95 2.91 4.84 -30.79
C THR A 95 2.77 6.29 -30.35
N THR A 96 3.13 6.58 -29.08
CA THR A 96 4.02 7.70 -28.69
C THR A 96 4.43 7.54 -27.22
N GLU A 97 5.75 7.42 -27.04
CA GLU A 97 6.51 7.68 -25.82
C GLU A 97 6.13 9.04 -25.21
N GLN A 98 5.54 9.06 -24.01
CA GLN A 98 5.31 10.31 -23.28
C GLN A 98 5.51 10.10 -21.78
N ALA A 99 6.65 10.62 -21.33
CA ALA A 99 6.96 10.94 -19.95
C ALA A 99 5.76 11.58 -19.25
N ARG A 100 5.43 11.07 -18.06
CA ARG A 100 4.55 11.77 -17.12
C ARG A 100 5.33 11.95 -15.82
N THR A 101 5.69 13.21 -15.61
CA THR A 101 6.22 13.82 -14.40
C THR A 101 5.60 13.22 -13.12
N PRO A 102 6.39 12.95 -12.06
CA PRO A 102 5.84 12.53 -10.79
C PRO A 102 5.11 13.71 -10.14
N LYS A 103 3.84 13.46 -9.84
CA LYS A 103 2.96 14.32 -9.05
C LYS A 103 3.50 14.30 -7.61
N PRO A 104 3.33 15.35 -6.77
CA PRO A 104 3.84 15.32 -5.40
C PRO A 104 3.24 14.13 -4.64
N PRO A 105 4.04 13.37 -3.85
CA PRO A 105 3.59 12.14 -3.24
C PRO A 105 2.46 12.41 -2.27
N ASN A 106 1.25 12.13 -2.74
CA ASN A 106 0.06 11.97 -1.91
C ASN A 106 0.35 10.83 -0.91
N LEU A 107 -0.36 10.73 0.21
CA LEU A 107 -0.21 9.58 1.15
C LEU A 107 -0.24 8.24 0.39
N VAL A 108 -1.08 8.23 -0.65
CA VAL A 108 -1.24 7.20 -1.67
C VAL A 108 0.05 6.83 -2.41
N GLU A 109 0.93 7.79 -2.72
CA GLU A 109 2.19 7.56 -3.45
C GLU A 109 3.28 7.00 -2.53
N ILE A 110 3.29 7.38 -1.25
CA ILE A 110 4.15 6.76 -0.25
C ILE A 110 3.72 5.30 -0.01
N GLU A 111 2.41 5.06 0.09
CA GLU A 111 1.82 3.72 0.15
C GLU A 111 2.11 2.92 -1.11
N GLN A 112 1.98 3.50 -2.31
CA GLN A 112 2.32 2.86 -3.58
C GLN A 112 3.80 2.55 -3.70
N ARG A 113 4.68 3.43 -3.21
CA ARG A 113 6.13 3.19 -3.22
C ARG A 113 6.51 2.09 -2.24
N LEU A 114 5.86 2.02 -1.08
CA LEU A 114 6.02 0.93 -0.13
C LEU A 114 5.53 -0.38 -0.75
N LYS A 115 4.33 -0.38 -1.33
CA LYS A 115 3.74 -1.48 -2.08
C LYS A 115 4.67 -1.98 -3.18
N TRP A 116 5.25 -1.09 -3.99
CA TRP A 116 6.17 -1.47 -5.06
C TRP A 116 7.41 -2.19 -4.52
N LYS A 117 8.04 -1.63 -3.48
CA LYS A 117 9.20 -2.26 -2.84
C LYS A 117 8.86 -3.62 -2.26
N THR A 118 7.72 -3.74 -1.60
CA THR A 118 7.30 -5.03 -0.99
C THR A 118 6.88 -6.04 -2.06
N TYR A 119 6.23 -5.61 -3.13
CA TYR A 119 5.88 -6.45 -4.27
C TYR A 119 7.13 -6.97 -4.98
N GLU A 120 8.13 -6.13 -5.19
CA GLU A 120 9.42 -6.53 -5.76
C GLU A 120 10.11 -7.59 -4.89
N GLN A 121 10.12 -7.39 -3.57
CA GLN A 121 10.63 -8.39 -2.62
C GLN A 121 9.83 -9.70 -2.66
N LEU A 122 8.50 -9.61 -2.71
CA LEU A 122 7.61 -10.77 -2.83
C LEU A 122 7.91 -11.56 -4.11
N GLN A 123 8.01 -10.87 -5.24
CA GLN A 123 8.31 -11.47 -6.53
C GLN A 123 9.68 -12.15 -6.52
N ARG A 124 10.67 -11.54 -5.86
CA ARG A 124 12.00 -12.16 -5.70
C ARG A 124 11.94 -13.43 -4.86
N PHE A 125 11.19 -13.45 -3.76
CA PHE A 125 11.00 -14.68 -2.99
C PHE A 125 10.28 -15.78 -3.77
N LEU A 126 9.31 -15.43 -4.61
CA LEU A 126 8.64 -16.39 -5.49
C LEU A 126 9.60 -16.96 -6.55
N GLN A 127 10.46 -16.11 -7.14
CA GLN A 127 11.50 -16.55 -8.09
C GLN A 127 12.54 -17.46 -7.42
N GLU A 128 12.97 -17.14 -6.20
CA GLU A 128 13.88 -17.96 -5.40
C GLU A 128 13.22 -19.23 -4.84
N ARG A 129 11.93 -19.50 -5.14
CA ARG A 129 11.10 -20.58 -4.57
C ARG A 129 11.07 -20.59 -3.03
N ARG A 130 11.30 -19.44 -2.39
CA ARG A 130 11.25 -19.23 -0.94
C ARG A 130 9.82 -18.94 -0.48
N PHE A 131 8.89 -19.84 -0.81
CA PHE A 131 7.46 -19.65 -0.58
C PHE A 131 7.05 -19.34 0.87
N PRO A 132 7.64 -19.97 1.91
CA PRO A 132 7.29 -19.63 3.29
C PRO A 132 7.58 -18.16 3.65
N GLN A 133 8.66 -17.61 3.10
CA GLN A 133 9.07 -16.23 3.35
C GLN A 133 8.25 -15.24 2.51
N ALA A 134 7.91 -15.61 1.27
CA ALA A 134 6.96 -14.87 0.45
C ALA A 134 5.61 -14.71 1.15
N ILE A 135 5.10 -15.79 1.74
CA ILE A 135 3.82 -15.79 2.46
C ILE A 135 3.90 -14.97 3.73
N ALA A 136 4.93 -15.16 4.56
CA ALA A 136 5.11 -14.35 5.77
C ALA A 136 5.18 -12.84 5.46
N LEU A 137 5.86 -12.47 4.37
CA LEU A 137 5.91 -11.08 3.90
C LEU A 137 4.53 -10.58 3.47
N ALA A 138 3.80 -11.37 2.68
CA ALA A 138 2.47 -11.01 2.19
C ALA A 138 1.42 -10.94 3.30
N GLU A 139 1.48 -11.84 4.29
CA GLU A 139 0.64 -11.83 5.50
C GLU A 139 0.92 -10.57 6.33
N ALA A 140 2.20 -10.28 6.61
CA ALA A 140 2.58 -9.08 7.34
C ALA A 140 2.15 -7.79 6.62
N LEU A 141 2.14 -7.79 5.28
CA LEU A 141 1.63 -6.67 4.49
C LEU A 141 0.10 -6.58 4.56
N SER A 142 -0.60 -7.72 4.51
CA SER A 142 -2.07 -7.80 4.64
C SER A 142 -2.55 -7.31 6.01
N ASP A 143 -1.77 -7.55 7.08
CA ASP A 143 -2.08 -7.05 8.42
C ASP A 143 -1.90 -5.53 8.52
N ARG A 144 -0.91 -4.96 7.81
CA ARG A 144 -0.67 -3.51 7.78
C ARG A 144 -1.63 -2.77 6.86
N LEU A 145 -2.04 -3.39 5.76
CA LEU A 145 -2.85 -2.81 4.70
C LEU A 145 -4.16 -3.60 4.51
N SER A 146 -4.86 -3.90 5.61
CA SER A 146 -6.05 -4.77 5.61
C SER A 146 -7.23 -4.23 4.81
N GLY A 147 -7.22 -2.94 4.48
CA GLY A 147 -8.21 -2.30 3.60
C GLY A 147 -7.98 -2.56 2.11
N ASP A 148 -6.79 -3.02 1.72
CA ASP A 148 -6.40 -3.08 0.32
C ASP A 148 -6.79 -4.40 -0.35
N ALA A 149 -7.37 -4.31 -1.54
CA ALA A 149 -7.71 -5.49 -2.34
C ALA A 149 -6.47 -6.07 -3.04
N GLU A 150 -5.51 -5.23 -3.44
CA GLU A 150 -4.31 -5.67 -4.16
C GLU A 150 -3.42 -6.55 -3.27
N VAL A 151 -3.24 -6.16 -2.01
CA VAL A 151 -2.43 -6.93 -1.05
C VAL A 151 -3.05 -8.29 -0.77
N ARG A 152 -4.38 -8.34 -0.63
CA ARG A 152 -5.14 -9.59 -0.51
C ARG A 152 -4.99 -10.48 -1.73
N GLN A 153 -5.04 -9.89 -2.93
CA GLN A 153 -4.77 -10.60 -4.18
C GLN A 153 -3.36 -11.18 -4.21
N TRP A 154 -2.35 -10.41 -3.83
CA TRP A 154 -0.96 -10.89 -3.81
C TRP A 154 -0.77 -12.08 -2.85
N LEU A 155 -1.38 -12.02 -1.66
CA LEU A 155 -1.36 -13.13 -0.71
C LEU A 155 -2.08 -14.36 -1.27
N ALA A 156 -3.24 -14.17 -1.90
CA ALA A 156 -4.01 -15.26 -2.50
C ALA A 156 -3.25 -15.92 -3.67
N VAL A 157 -2.62 -15.13 -4.54
CA VAL A 157 -1.76 -15.60 -5.62
C VAL A 157 -0.52 -16.31 -5.07
N ALA A 158 0.10 -15.81 -4.01
CA ALA A 158 1.23 -16.47 -3.37
C ALA A 158 0.87 -17.86 -2.83
N TYR A 159 -0.30 -18.01 -2.20
CA TYR A 159 -0.81 -19.32 -1.76
C TYR A 159 -1.08 -20.26 -2.95
N GLN A 160 -1.62 -19.75 -4.06
CA GLN A 160 -1.84 -20.55 -5.26
C GLN A 160 -0.52 -21.04 -5.86
N ILE A 161 0.45 -20.15 -6.05
CA ILE A 161 1.77 -20.49 -6.61
C ILE A 161 2.45 -21.55 -5.72
N TRP A 162 2.37 -21.40 -4.40
CA TRP A 162 2.92 -22.41 -3.51
C TRP A 162 2.14 -23.73 -3.57
N GLY A 163 0.82 -23.69 -3.66
CA GLY A 163 -0.02 -24.88 -3.89
C GLY A 163 0.42 -25.65 -5.13
N ARG A 164 0.66 -24.96 -6.24
CA ARG A 164 1.18 -25.56 -7.49
C ARG A 164 2.57 -26.17 -7.30
N ALA A 165 3.47 -25.47 -6.62
CA ALA A 165 4.81 -26.00 -6.34
C ALA A 165 4.73 -27.29 -5.48
N LEU A 166 3.84 -27.32 -4.48
CA LEU A 166 3.61 -28.49 -3.63
C LEU A 166 3.03 -29.68 -4.40
N ILE A 167 2.20 -29.44 -5.42
CA ILE A 167 1.74 -30.51 -6.33
C ILE A 167 2.94 -31.15 -7.04
N SER A 168 3.87 -30.34 -7.56
CA SER A 168 5.10 -30.84 -8.18
C SER A 168 6.02 -31.58 -7.21
N GLU A 169 6.00 -31.22 -5.93
CA GLU A 169 6.73 -31.91 -4.85
C GLU A 169 5.99 -33.12 -4.27
N ASN A 170 4.86 -33.53 -4.88
CA ASN A 170 4.00 -34.63 -4.44
C ASN A 170 3.41 -34.45 -3.02
N GLN A 171 3.38 -33.21 -2.49
CA GLN A 171 2.80 -32.88 -1.19
C GLN A 171 1.32 -32.50 -1.32
N LEU A 172 0.52 -33.43 -1.84
CA LEU A 172 -0.87 -33.19 -2.27
C LEU A 172 -1.77 -32.66 -1.15
N LEU A 173 -1.63 -33.17 0.08
CA LEU A 173 -2.43 -32.70 1.22
C LEU A 173 -2.16 -31.22 1.54
N LYS A 174 -0.89 -30.81 1.53
CA LYS A 174 -0.50 -29.41 1.78
C LYS A 174 -0.94 -28.52 0.63
N ALA A 175 -0.75 -28.96 -0.62
CA ALA A 175 -1.23 -28.24 -1.79
C ALA A 175 -2.73 -27.91 -1.67
N ARG A 176 -3.54 -28.91 -1.30
CA ARG A 176 -4.98 -28.74 -1.10
C ARG A 176 -5.33 -27.69 -0.04
N ILE A 177 -4.58 -27.64 1.06
CA ILE A 177 -4.78 -26.65 2.13
C ILE A 177 -4.49 -25.24 1.62
N TYR A 178 -3.37 -25.04 0.93
CA TYR A 178 -2.97 -23.70 0.46
C TYR A 178 -3.85 -23.20 -0.69
N LEU A 179 -4.29 -24.09 -1.60
CA LEU A 179 -5.27 -23.73 -2.63
C LEU A 179 -6.61 -23.31 -2.01
N LYS A 180 -7.09 -24.00 -0.96
CA LYS A 180 -8.29 -23.57 -0.21
C LYS A 180 -8.07 -22.23 0.49
N LYS A 181 -6.89 -22.00 1.06
CA LYS A 181 -6.54 -20.71 1.68
C LYS A 181 -6.57 -19.59 0.64
N ALA A 182 -6.03 -19.80 -0.56
CA ALA A 182 -6.07 -18.80 -1.64
C ALA A 182 -7.50 -18.32 -1.93
N LEU A 183 -8.46 -19.25 -2.10
CA LEU A 183 -9.87 -18.90 -2.34
C LEU A 183 -10.53 -18.17 -1.16
N LYS A 184 -10.13 -18.50 0.07
CA LYS A 184 -10.65 -17.84 1.28
C LYS A 184 -10.13 -16.42 1.40
N THR A 185 -8.88 -16.18 1.00
CA THR A 185 -8.23 -14.86 1.08
C THR A 185 -8.86 -13.87 0.10
N ASP A 186 -9.20 -14.31 -1.12
CA ASP A 186 -9.87 -13.45 -2.10
C ASP A 186 -11.05 -14.15 -2.79
N PRO A 187 -12.23 -14.17 -2.14
CA PRO A 187 -13.42 -14.83 -2.68
C PRO A 187 -14.06 -14.12 -3.88
N HIS A 188 -13.74 -12.85 -4.10
CA HIS A 188 -14.40 -12.02 -5.12
C HIS A 188 -13.69 -12.05 -6.47
N ASN A 189 -12.50 -12.66 -6.53
CA ASN A 189 -11.69 -12.73 -7.73
C ASN A 189 -11.98 -14.00 -8.53
N LYS A 190 -12.75 -13.82 -9.60
CA LYS A 190 -13.11 -14.90 -10.53
C LYS A 190 -11.90 -15.49 -11.24
N SER A 191 -10.91 -14.68 -11.60
CA SER A 191 -9.70 -15.14 -12.30
C SER A 191 -8.92 -16.11 -11.43
N LEU A 192 -8.63 -15.72 -10.18
CA LEU A 192 -7.97 -16.59 -9.21
C LEU A 192 -8.77 -17.88 -9.00
N TRP A 193 -10.09 -17.78 -8.90
CA TRP A 193 -10.95 -18.95 -8.74
C TRP A 193 -10.76 -19.98 -9.87
N TYR A 194 -10.77 -19.54 -11.13
CA TYR A 194 -10.52 -20.43 -12.27
C TYR A 194 -9.13 -21.07 -12.22
N GLU A 195 -8.12 -20.31 -11.82
CA GLU A 195 -6.76 -20.84 -11.74
C GLU A 195 -6.63 -21.90 -10.65
N VAL A 196 -7.13 -21.61 -9.46
CA VAL A 196 -7.13 -22.54 -8.32
C VAL A 196 -7.96 -23.78 -8.63
N GLN A 197 -9.11 -23.62 -9.30
CA GLN A 197 -9.95 -24.75 -9.71
C GLN A 197 -9.20 -25.71 -10.63
N ARG A 198 -8.51 -25.17 -11.64
CA ARG A 198 -7.65 -25.95 -12.53
C ARG A 198 -6.50 -26.64 -11.79
N ASP A 199 -5.96 -26.00 -10.75
CA ASP A 199 -4.91 -26.60 -9.92
C ASP A 199 -5.48 -27.74 -9.04
N PHE A 200 -6.73 -27.66 -8.59
CA PHE A 200 -7.43 -28.77 -7.94
C PHE A 200 -7.69 -29.94 -8.89
N GLU A 201 -8.16 -29.67 -10.11
CA GLU A 201 -8.38 -30.72 -11.13
C GLU A 201 -7.07 -31.47 -11.42
N ARG A 202 -5.95 -30.74 -11.52
CA ARG A 202 -4.62 -31.35 -11.66
C ARG A 202 -4.27 -32.24 -10.47
N LEU A 203 -4.64 -31.83 -9.25
CA LEU A 203 -4.42 -32.60 -8.04
C LEU A 203 -5.23 -33.90 -8.04
N GLU A 204 -6.47 -33.87 -8.53
CA GLU A 204 -7.33 -35.05 -8.69
C GLU A 204 -6.82 -36.00 -9.78
N GLN A 205 -6.20 -35.50 -10.85
CA GLN A 205 -5.60 -36.36 -11.89
C GLN A 205 -4.35 -37.13 -11.43
N ILE A 206 -3.69 -36.68 -10.36
CA ILE A 206 -2.49 -37.32 -9.80
C ILE A 206 -2.87 -38.39 -8.76
N PHE A 207 -4.09 -38.33 -8.24
CA PHE A 207 -4.63 -39.26 -7.25
C PHE A 207 -5.26 -40.50 -7.91
#